data_AF-R6U8U7-F1
#
_entry.id   AF-R6U8U7-F1
#
_cell.length_a   1.000
_cell.length_b   1.000
_cell.length_c   1.000
_cell.angle_alpha   90.00
_cell.angle_beta   90.00
_cell.angle_gamma   90.00
#
_symmetry.space_group_name_H-M   'P 1'
#
loop_
_entity.id
_entity.type
_entity.pdbx_description
1 polymer ?
#
loop_
_entity_poly.entity_id
_entity_poly.type
_entity_poly.pdbx_seq_one_letter_code
_entity_poly.pdbx_strand_id
1 'polypeptide(L)'
;MCIISFSCSAMSYTDSYAYSLEKANNEWLFDANYSYDTENPRVEFENKKVSSQDTEAILDIVKEQDLISQAQKYKPPKINAFLLDGGGYYLYFRMNDGTEINAEIYNDDLAAALRTLAEKCRTS
;
A
#
# COMPACT_ATOMS: atom_id res chain seq x y z
N MET A 1 -13.87 3.80 10.20
CA MET A 1 -12.47 3.34 10.22
C MET A 1 -11.91 3.59 8.84
N CYS A 2 -10.75 4.23 8.72
CA CYS A 2 -10.14 4.56 7.43
C CYS A 2 -8.91 3.66 7.22
N ILE A 3 -8.78 3.05 6.05
CA ILE A 3 -7.64 2.20 5.70
C ILE A 3 -7.16 2.56 4.30
N ILE A 4 -5.84 2.60 4.15
CA ILE A 4 -5.16 2.64 2.87
C ILE A 4 -4.22 1.45 2.83
N SER A 5 -4.45 0.51 1.91
CA SER A 5 -3.55 -0.63 1.73
C SER A 5 -2.99 -0.63 0.32
N PHE A 6 -1.72 -0.97 0.20
CA PHE A 6 -0.99 -1.00 -1.06
C PHE A 6 -0.12 -2.23 -1.09
N SER A 7 -0.26 -3.04 -2.13
CA SER A 7 0.51 -4.27 -2.27
C SER A 7 0.99 -4.51 -3.68
N CYS A 8 2.12 -5.20 -3.78
CA CYS A 8 2.67 -5.75 -4.99
C CYS A 8 2.96 -7.22 -4.76
N SER A 9 2.43 -8.08 -5.63
CA SER A 9 2.76 -9.50 -5.64
C SER A 9 3.58 -9.81 -6.89
N ALA A 10 4.90 -9.84 -6.76
CA ALA A 10 5.78 -10.36 -7.81
C ALA A 10 5.80 -11.91 -7.76
N MET A 11 5.71 -12.57 -8.92
CA MET A 11 5.72 -14.04 -9.00
C MET A 11 7.01 -14.67 -8.45
N SER A 12 8.14 -13.96 -8.54
CA SER A 12 9.42 -14.40 -7.98
C SER A 12 9.48 -14.28 -6.46
N TYR A 13 8.43 -13.76 -5.79
CA TYR A 13 8.40 -13.36 -4.38
C TYR A 13 9.44 -12.29 -3.98
N THR A 14 10.35 -11.93 -4.89
CA THR A 14 11.29 -10.82 -4.78
C THR A 14 10.59 -9.53 -5.18
N ASP A 15 10.84 -8.45 -4.45
CA ASP A 15 10.14 -7.17 -4.67
C ASP A 15 8.61 -7.33 -4.50
N SER A 16 8.22 -8.10 -3.48
CA SER A 16 6.84 -8.23 -3.03
C SER A 16 6.63 -7.49 -1.72
N TYR A 17 5.50 -6.81 -1.60
CA TYR A 17 5.17 -6.05 -0.41
C TYR A 17 3.66 -5.96 -0.21
N ALA A 18 3.25 -5.85 1.04
CA ALA A 18 1.93 -5.46 1.45
C ALA A 18 2.06 -4.48 2.60
N TYR A 19 1.54 -3.28 2.40
CA TYR A 19 1.52 -2.21 3.39
C TYR A 19 0.07 -1.85 3.71
N SER A 20 -0.21 -1.55 4.98
CA SER A 20 -1.51 -1.05 5.40
C SER A 20 -1.33 0.08 6.40
N LEU A 21 -1.95 1.22 6.12
CA LEU A 21 -2.04 2.37 7.02
C LEU A 21 -3.49 2.52 7.46
N GLU A 22 -3.74 2.28 8.74
CA GLU A 22 -5.08 2.28 9.34
C GLU A 22 -5.22 3.37 10.40
N LYS A 23 -6.36 4.07 10.38
CA LYS A 23 -6.78 4.96 11.46
C LYS A 23 -7.71 4.23 12.43
N ALA A 24 -7.19 3.90 13.62
CA ALA A 24 -7.92 3.24 14.70
C ALA A 24 -7.82 4.07 16.00
N ASN A 25 -8.96 4.36 16.65
CA ASN A 25 -9.02 5.05 17.95
C ASN A 25 -8.18 6.35 18.04
N ASN A 26 -8.21 7.19 16.99
CA ASN A 26 -7.41 8.41 16.81
C ASN A 26 -5.89 8.19 16.66
N GLU A 27 -5.40 6.97 16.59
CA GLU A 27 -4.02 6.64 16.25
C GLU A 27 -3.92 6.14 14.81
N TRP A 28 -2.76 6.35 14.21
CA TRP A 28 -2.41 5.76 12.92
C TRP A 28 -1.46 4.59 13.16
N LEU A 29 -1.86 3.43 12.64
CA LEU A 29 -1.17 2.17 12.77
C LEU A 29 -0.73 1.70 11.40
N PHE A 30 0.48 1.16 11.34
CA PHE A 30 1.10 0.70 10.11
C PHE A 30 1.52 -0.76 10.21
N ASP A 31 1.08 -1.52 9.22
CA ASP A 31 1.45 -2.92 9.00
C ASP A 31 2.30 -2.98 7.75
N ALA A 32 3.35 -3.80 7.80
CA ALA A 32 4.20 -4.02 6.65
C ALA A 32 4.61 -5.49 6.58
N ASN A 33 4.54 -6.05 5.38
CA ASN A 33 5.05 -7.38 5.08
C ASN A 33 5.73 -7.36 3.71
N TYR A 34 7.06 -7.35 3.66
CA TYR A 34 7.82 -7.09 2.43
C TYR A 34 9.15 -7.84 2.31
N SER A 35 9.57 -8.05 1.07
CA SER A 35 10.90 -8.55 0.67
C SER A 35 11.30 -7.87 -0.64
N TYR A 36 12.47 -7.23 -0.68
CA TYR A 36 12.96 -6.52 -1.88
C TYR A 36 13.95 -7.33 -2.71
N ASP A 37 14.48 -8.43 -2.17
CA ASP A 37 15.52 -9.25 -2.81
C ASP A 37 15.46 -10.70 -2.30
N THR A 38 16.23 -11.59 -2.93
CA THR A 38 16.32 -13.01 -2.53
C THR A 38 17.30 -13.27 -1.39
N GLU A 39 18.13 -12.30 -1.03
CA GLU A 39 19.27 -12.49 -0.13
C GLU A 39 18.88 -12.25 1.33
N ASN A 40 17.91 -11.36 1.57
CA ASN A 40 17.46 -10.95 2.88
C ASN A 40 16.13 -11.63 3.25
N PRO A 41 15.94 -11.99 4.54
CA PRO A 41 14.67 -12.52 5.00
C PRO A 41 13.57 -11.48 4.84
N ARG A 42 12.35 -11.98 4.59
CA ARG A 42 11.14 -11.17 4.57
C ARG A 42 10.95 -10.47 5.92
N VAL A 43 10.60 -9.19 5.88
CA VAL A 43 10.31 -8.37 7.06
C VAL A 43 8.80 -8.30 7.24
N GLU A 44 8.35 -8.51 8.47
CA GLU A 44 6.95 -8.42 8.85
C GLU A 44 6.79 -7.75 10.22
N PHE A 45 5.85 -6.82 10.31
CA PHE A 45 5.39 -6.25 11.57
C PHE A 45 3.97 -5.69 11.42
N GLU A 46 3.28 -5.60 12.54
CA GLU A 46 1.90 -5.10 12.62
C GLU A 46 1.77 -4.04 13.72
N ASN A 47 0.77 -3.18 13.59
CA ASN A 47 0.34 -2.18 14.56
C ASN A 47 1.44 -1.22 15.02
N LYS A 48 2.41 -0.91 14.13
CA LYS A 48 3.44 0.10 14.45
C LYS A 48 2.80 1.48 14.44
N LYS A 49 2.97 2.22 15.55
CA LYS A 49 2.48 3.60 15.64
C LYS A 49 3.25 4.51 14.70
N VAL A 50 2.53 5.31 13.94
CA VAL A 50 3.09 6.26 12.98
C VAL A 50 2.90 7.69 13.46
N SER A 51 3.88 8.55 13.19
CA SER A 51 3.77 9.97 13.52
C SER A 51 2.74 10.67 12.62
N SER A 52 2.15 11.78 13.10
CA SER A 52 1.27 12.60 12.27
C SER A 52 1.97 13.09 11.00
N GLN A 53 3.25 13.45 11.09
CA GLN A 53 4.03 13.94 9.95
C GLN A 53 4.17 12.87 8.85
N ASP A 54 4.55 11.64 9.21
CA ASP A 54 4.71 10.57 8.22
C ASP A 54 3.36 10.18 7.60
N THR A 55 2.31 10.20 8.42
CA THR A 55 0.94 9.94 7.95
C THR A 55 0.48 11.01 6.97
N GLU A 56 0.65 12.30 7.32
CA GLU A 56 0.27 13.43 6.47
C GLU A 56 0.97 13.37 5.12
N ALA A 57 2.26 13.02 5.08
CA ALA A 57 2.99 12.86 3.83
C ALA A 57 2.38 11.79 2.90
N ILE A 58 1.94 10.65 3.45
CA ILE A 58 1.26 9.60 2.66
C ILE A 58 -0.11 10.07 2.17
N LEU A 59 -0.88 10.72 3.04
CA LEU A 59 -2.21 11.24 2.70
C LEU A 59 -2.15 12.36 1.65
N ASP A 60 -1.12 13.19 1.70
CA ASP A 60 -0.88 14.25 0.72
C ASP A 60 -0.57 13.65 -0.65
N ILE A 61 0.25 12.59 -0.75
CA ILE A 61 0.47 11.88 -2.02
C ILE A 61 -0.85 11.34 -2.58
N VAL A 62 -1.66 10.67 -1.75
CA VAL A 62 -2.97 10.11 -2.16
C VAL A 62 -3.88 11.21 -2.71
N LYS A 63 -3.85 12.40 -2.09
CA LYS A 63 -4.66 13.55 -2.48
C LYS A 63 -4.11 14.26 -3.73
N GLU A 64 -2.82 14.58 -3.76
CA GLU A 64 -2.17 15.31 -4.86
C GLU A 64 -2.16 14.52 -6.15
N GLN A 65 -1.99 13.20 -6.06
CA GLN A 65 -2.06 12.28 -7.20
C GLN A 65 -3.50 11.84 -7.53
N ASP A 66 -4.52 12.33 -6.81
CA ASP A 66 -5.94 12.01 -7.04
C ASP A 66 -6.24 10.48 -7.06
N LEU A 67 -5.53 9.70 -6.23
CA LEU A 67 -5.52 8.24 -6.31
C LEU A 67 -6.89 7.61 -6.05
N ILE A 68 -7.70 8.23 -5.18
CA ILE A 68 -9.06 7.77 -4.90
C ILE A 68 -9.91 7.84 -6.17
N SER A 69 -9.89 8.96 -6.90
CA SER A 69 -10.66 9.11 -8.13
C SER A 69 -10.15 8.19 -9.23
N GLN A 70 -8.84 7.99 -9.33
CA GLN A 70 -8.25 7.02 -10.26
C GLN A 70 -8.75 5.60 -9.95
N ALA A 71 -8.72 5.21 -8.66
CA ALA A 71 -9.20 3.91 -8.20
C ALA A 71 -10.70 3.70 -8.47
N GLN A 72 -11.54 4.73 -8.27
CA GLN A 72 -12.97 4.67 -8.58
C GLN A 72 -13.26 4.52 -10.08
N LYS A 73 -12.39 5.08 -10.94
CA LYS A 73 -12.53 5.01 -12.39
C LYS A 73 -11.93 3.74 -12.99
N TYR A 74 -11.14 2.99 -12.21
CA TYR A 74 -10.52 1.75 -12.65
C TYR A 74 -11.58 0.75 -13.11
N LYS A 75 -11.34 0.15 -14.28
CA LYS A 75 -12.16 -0.91 -14.85
C LYS A 75 -11.22 -2.04 -15.23
N PRO A 76 -11.28 -3.21 -14.55
CA PRO A 76 -10.40 -4.31 -14.88
C PRO A 76 -10.62 -4.78 -16.32
N PRO A 77 -9.56 -5.20 -17.03
CA PRO A 77 -9.71 -5.75 -18.36
C PRO A 77 -10.62 -6.98 -18.35
N LYS A 78 -11.49 -7.10 -19.37
CA LYS A 78 -12.44 -8.23 -19.48
C LYS A 78 -11.77 -9.59 -19.74
N ILE A 79 -10.50 -9.59 -20.14
CA ILE A 79 -9.72 -10.77 -20.48
C ILE A 79 -8.41 -10.70 -19.70
N ASN A 80 -8.20 -11.65 -18.80
CA ASN A 80 -6.96 -11.83 -18.02
C ASN A 80 -5.83 -12.43 -18.87
N ALA A 81 -5.60 -11.93 -20.09
CA ALA A 81 -4.57 -12.45 -20.99
C ALA A 81 -3.14 -12.04 -20.59
N PHE A 82 -2.98 -11.15 -19.61
CA PHE A 82 -1.69 -10.60 -19.17
C PHE A 82 -1.20 -11.14 -17.82
N LEU A 83 -1.90 -12.12 -17.24
CA LEU A 83 -1.69 -12.55 -15.85
C LEU A 83 -0.64 -13.67 -15.68
N LEU A 84 0.13 -13.99 -16.71
CA LEU A 84 1.00 -15.18 -16.71
C LEU A 84 2.45 -14.90 -16.29
N ASP A 85 2.89 -13.63 -16.24
CA ASP A 85 4.33 -13.32 -16.17
C ASP A 85 4.69 -12.08 -15.32
N GLY A 86 3.75 -11.14 -15.12
CA GLY A 86 4.02 -9.86 -14.45
C GLY A 86 3.26 -9.78 -13.13
N GLY A 87 3.95 -9.48 -12.03
CA GLY A 87 3.31 -9.25 -10.74
C GLY A 87 2.19 -8.21 -10.79
N GLY A 88 1.25 -8.30 -9.84
CA GLY A 88 0.11 -7.39 -9.74
C GLY A 88 0.31 -6.34 -8.65
N TYR A 89 -0.08 -5.09 -8.93
CA TYR A 89 -0.17 -4.02 -7.95
C TYR A 89 -1.62 -3.85 -7.55
N TYR A 90 -1.90 -3.73 -6.26
CA TYR A 90 -3.24 -3.53 -5.73
C TYR A 90 -3.24 -2.35 -4.77
N LEU A 91 -4.16 -1.43 -5.01
CA LEU A 91 -4.46 -0.31 -4.15
C LEU A 91 -5.88 -0.48 -3.60
N TYR A 92 -5.99 -0.36 -2.28
CA TYR A 92 -7.24 -0.49 -1.54
C TYR A 92 -7.46 0.72 -0.65
N PHE A 93 -8.70 1.19 -0.63
CA PHE A 93 -9.18 2.19 0.31
C PHE A 93 -10.42 1.68 1.03
N ARG A 94 -10.47 1.86 2.35
CA ARG A 94 -11.71 1.85 3.14
C ARG A 94 -11.95 3.25 3.68
N MET A 95 -13.07 3.84 3.28
CA MET A 95 -13.49 5.17 3.72
C MET A 95 -14.17 5.13 5.08
N ASN A 96 -14.29 6.28 5.73
CA ASN A 96 -14.92 6.39 7.04
C ASN A 96 -16.40 5.98 7.06
N ASP A 97 -17.10 6.14 5.95
CA ASP A 97 -18.50 5.71 5.77
C ASP A 97 -18.64 4.21 5.46
N GLY A 98 -17.51 3.47 5.41
CA GLY A 98 -17.46 2.06 5.09
C GLY A 98 -17.34 1.76 3.59
N THR A 99 -17.32 2.76 2.72
CA THR A 99 -17.11 2.55 1.28
C THR A 99 -15.74 1.94 1.02
N GLU A 100 -15.70 0.88 0.21
CA GLU A 100 -14.48 0.20 -0.19
C GLU A 100 -14.18 0.42 -1.68
N ILE A 101 -12.92 0.71 -2.00
CA ILE A 101 -12.45 0.94 -3.36
C ILE A 101 -11.22 0.08 -3.57
N ASN A 102 -11.22 -0.72 -4.65
CA ASN A 102 -10.13 -1.60 -5.02
C ASN A 102 -9.75 -1.32 -6.47
N ALA A 103 -8.45 -1.20 -6.73
CA ALA A 103 -7.97 -1.00 -8.09
C ALA A 103 -6.57 -1.57 -8.28
N GLU A 104 -6.31 -2.12 -9.48
CA GLU A 104 -4.96 -2.54 -9.86
C GLU A 104 -4.23 -1.38 -10.52
N ILE A 105 -3.68 -0.50 -9.67
CA ILE A 105 -2.97 0.70 -10.08
C ILE A 105 -1.70 0.83 -9.25
N TYR A 106 -0.63 1.19 -9.94
CA TYR A 106 0.66 1.46 -9.37
C TYR A 106 0.92 2.96 -9.34
N ASN A 107 1.54 3.44 -8.26
CA ASN A 107 1.97 4.82 -8.11
C ASN A 107 3.35 4.84 -7.44
N ASP A 108 4.34 5.37 -8.16
CA ASP A 108 5.74 5.40 -7.71
C ASP A 108 5.92 6.17 -6.39
N ASP A 109 5.27 7.33 -6.27
CA ASP A 109 5.41 8.19 -5.09
C ASP A 109 4.86 7.51 -3.83
N LEU A 110 3.68 6.88 -3.93
CA LEU A 110 3.07 6.15 -2.83
C LEU A 110 3.90 4.92 -2.45
N ALA A 111 4.39 4.16 -3.44
CA ALA A 111 5.24 3.00 -3.21
C ALA A 111 6.53 3.39 -2.48
N ALA A 112 7.18 4.46 -2.94
CA ALA A 112 8.40 4.99 -2.32
C ALA A 112 8.14 5.48 -0.88
N ALA A 113 7.07 6.24 -0.64
CA ALA A 113 6.74 6.75 0.67
C ALA A 113 6.44 5.63 1.69
N LEU A 114 5.67 4.61 1.28
CA LEU A 114 5.36 3.46 2.14
C LEU A 114 6.60 2.61 2.44
N ARG A 115 7.49 2.44 1.46
CA ARG A 115 8.80 1.79 1.66
C ARG A 115 9.67 2.56 2.65
N THR A 116 9.75 3.88 2.52
CA THR A 116 10.50 4.72 3.48
C THR A 116 9.91 4.61 4.89
N LEU A 117 8.58 4.63 5.03
CA LEU A 117 7.93 4.43 6.31
C LEU A 117 8.25 3.04 6.89
N ALA A 118 8.22 2.00 6.07
CA ALA A 118 8.54 0.64 6.51
C ALA A 118 9.95 0.51 7.09
N GLU A 119 10.96 1.08 6.42
CA GLU A 119 12.34 1.07 6.93
C GLU A 119 12.50 1.89 8.22
N LYS A 120 11.75 2.99 8.35
CA LYS A 120 11.71 3.79 9.58
C LYS A 120 11.11 2.99 10.75
N CYS A 121 9.98 2.32 10.53
CA CYS A 121 9.31 1.50 11.55
C CYS A 121 10.08 0.24 11.92
N ARG A 122 10.88 -0.31 11.00
CA ARG A 122 11.76 -1.45 11.26
C ARG A 122 12.89 -1.13 12.23
N THR A 123 13.39 0.11 12.20
CA THR A 123 14.54 0.54 13.01
C THR A 123 14.15 1.24 14.33
N SER A 124 12.85 1.49 14.54
CA SER A 124 12.27 2.13 15.74
C SER A 124 11.84 1.16 16.84
#